data_AF-A0A022WFD4-F1
#
_entry.id   AF-A0A022WFD4-F1
#
_cell.length_a   1.000
_cell.length_b   1.000
_cell.length_c   1.000
_cell.angle_alpha   90.00
_cell.angle_beta   90.00
_cell.angle_gamma   90.00
#
_symmetry.space_group_name_H-M   'P 1'
#
loop_
_entity.id
_entity.type
_entity.pdbx_description
1 polymer ?
#
loop_
_entity_poly.entity_id
_entity_poly.type
_entity_poly.pdbx_seq_one_letter_code
_entity_poly.pdbx_strand_id
1 'polypeptide(L)'
;MFLQAGLERGPKSLHWRPVLNIPFAGQVQSLRRYHDDTRNRASSFWIPSGGIAESKNGVDSNDLLIRAGFLRQPYSGVFHLLPLGLRVQEKLERLIDKYMRKLSASKLSLSSLSSQALWKKSGRLHDDDSE
;
A
#
# COMPACT_ATOMS: atom_id res chain seq x y z
N MET A 1 -37.16 -60.60 4.51
CA MET A 1 -36.21 -61.37 3.67
C MET A 1 -34.92 -60.55 3.62
N PHE A 2 -33.77 -61.17 3.97
CA PHE A 2 -32.42 -60.60 4.17
C PHE A 2 -32.27 -59.70 5.43
N LEU A 3 -31.70 -60.10 6.58
CA LEU A 3 -30.49 -60.87 6.97
C LEU A 3 -29.19 -60.01 7.03
N GLN A 4 -28.94 -59.47 8.25
CA GLN A 4 -27.71 -59.61 9.08
C GLN A 4 -26.42 -58.81 8.80
N ALA A 5 -26.03 -57.98 9.79
CA ALA A 5 -24.72 -57.84 10.47
C ALA A 5 -24.76 -56.53 11.32
N GLY A 6 -24.41 -56.41 12.61
CA GLY A 6 -23.61 -57.22 13.51
C GLY A 6 -22.29 -56.50 13.86
N LEU A 7 -22.27 -55.63 14.91
CA LEU A 7 -21.14 -55.31 15.83
C LEU A 7 -21.59 -54.15 16.77
N GLU A 8 -22.08 -54.40 17.98
CA GLU A 8 -21.37 -54.65 19.27
C GLU A 8 -20.81 -53.41 20.00
N ARG A 9 -21.57 -53.02 21.05
CA ARG A 9 -21.19 -52.72 22.44
C ARG A 9 -20.48 -51.41 22.82
N GLY A 10 -21.10 -50.73 23.79
CA GLY A 10 -20.75 -49.42 24.36
C GLY A 10 -19.71 -49.41 25.51
N PRO A 11 -19.77 -48.43 26.43
CA PRO A 11 -18.64 -47.55 26.75
C PRO A 11 -18.02 -47.78 28.15
N LYS A 12 -16.71 -47.53 28.32
CA LYS A 12 -15.99 -47.43 29.62
C LYS A 12 -14.76 -46.54 29.40
N SER A 13 -14.65 -45.32 29.93
CA SER A 13 -14.36 -45.06 31.34
C SER A 13 -14.33 -43.54 31.59
N LEU A 14 -15.02 -43.09 32.64
CA LEU A 14 -14.93 -41.77 33.23
C LEU A 14 -14.24 -41.94 34.60
N HIS A 15 -13.13 -41.25 34.83
CA HIS A 15 -12.61 -41.00 36.19
C HIS A 15 -12.00 -39.60 36.30
N TRP A 16 -11.90 -39.12 37.55
CA TRP A 16 -12.03 -37.73 37.98
C TRP A 16 -10.78 -36.82 37.91
N ARG A 17 -11.05 -35.51 38.05
CA ARG A 17 -10.23 -34.27 37.93
C ARG A 17 -9.23 -34.05 39.10
N PRO A 18 -8.33 -33.03 39.05
CA PRO A 18 -8.68 -31.71 39.65
C PRO A 18 -8.18 -30.51 38.81
N VAL A 19 -9.01 -29.50 38.52
CA VAL A 19 -9.12 -28.22 39.28
C VAL A 19 -7.78 -27.70 39.79
N LEU A 20 -7.03 -27.04 38.90
CA LEU A 20 -5.92 -26.17 39.28
C LEU A 20 -6.51 -24.82 39.69
N ASN A 21 -6.60 -24.60 41.01
CA ASN A 21 -6.96 -23.33 41.62
C ASN A 21 -5.75 -22.39 41.53
N ILE A 22 -5.78 -21.42 40.60
CA ILE A 22 -4.76 -20.38 40.49
C ILE A 22 -5.30 -19.13 41.20
N PRO A 23 -4.62 -18.60 42.22
CA PRO A 23 -5.06 -17.35 42.83
C PRO A 23 -4.90 -16.23 41.82
N PHE A 24 -6.01 -15.56 41.49
CA PHE A 24 -6.00 -14.31 40.73
C PHE A 24 -5.43 -13.21 41.65
N ALA A 25 -4.11 -13.20 41.81
CA ALA A 25 -3.41 -12.05 42.33
C ALA A 25 -3.62 -10.93 41.31
N GLY A 26 -4.38 -9.92 41.70
CA GLY A 26 -4.63 -8.72 40.92
C GLY A 26 -3.32 -8.03 40.56
N GLN A 27 -2.73 -8.45 39.45
CA GLN A 27 -1.65 -7.73 38.81
C GLN A 27 -2.34 -6.66 37.95
N VAL A 28 -2.59 -5.50 38.56
CA VAL A 28 -2.78 -4.27 37.80
C VAL A 28 -1.47 -4.06 37.05
N GLN A 29 -1.38 -4.64 35.85
CA GLN A 29 -0.28 -4.38 34.94
C GLN A 29 -0.33 -2.89 34.65
N SER A 30 0.65 -2.16 35.19
CA SER A 30 0.85 -0.77 34.83
C SER A 30 1.04 -0.72 33.32
N LEU A 31 0.04 -0.20 32.61
CA LEU A 31 0.14 0.05 31.19
C LEU A 31 1.23 1.10 31.00
N ARG A 32 2.44 0.64 30.71
CA ARG A 32 3.53 1.48 30.25
C ARG A 32 3.05 2.09 28.94
N ARG A 33 2.54 3.32 29.02
CA ARG A 33 2.09 4.07 27.85
C ARG A 33 3.30 4.27 26.94
N TYR A 34 3.36 3.49 25.86
CA TYR A 34 4.26 3.78 24.76
C TYR A 34 3.85 5.14 24.21
N HIS A 35 4.72 6.12 24.42
CA HIS A 35 4.52 7.43 23.82
C HIS A 35 5.09 7.36 22.41
N ASP A 36 4.27 6.94 21.45
CA ASP A 36 4.64 7.00 20.05
C ASP A 36 4.68 8.47 19.63
N ASP A 37 5.88 8.96 19.34
CA ASP A 37 6.04 10.26 18.67
C ASP A 37 5.63 10.08 17.21
N THR A 38 4.46 10.61 16.85
CA THR A 38 3.89 10.52 15.49
C THR A 38 4.60 11.39 14.46
N ARG A 39 5.63 12.15 14.88
CA ARG A 39 6.39 13.04 14.02
C ARG A 39 7.43 12.27 13.22
N ASN A 40 7.47 12.53 11.92
CA ASN A 40 8.57 12.06 11.09
C ASN A 40 9.83 12.86 11.41
N ARG A 41 10.75 12.24 12.15
CA ARG A 41 12.09 12.79 12.40
C ARG A 41 12.96 12.53 11.19
N ALA A 42 13.84 13.47 10.83
CA ALA A 42 14.76 13.29 9.71
C ALA A 42 15.65 12.04 9.89
N SER A 43 16.01 11.71 11.13
CA SER A 43 16.79 10.51 11.45
C SER A 43 16.04 9.20 11.20
N SER A 44 14.71 9.19 11.35
CA SER A 44 13.87 8.00 11.16
C SER A 44 13.24 7.96 9.77
N PHE A 45 13.44 8.99 8.95
CA PHE A 45 12.76 9.17 7.69
C PHE A 45 13.76 9.10 6.54
N TRP A 46 13.51 8.20 5.60
CA TRP A 46 14.42 7.95 4.48
C TRP A 46 14.38 9.12 3.49
N ILE A 47 15.46 9.93 3.51
CA ILE A 47 15.70 11.04 2.57
C ILE A 47 17.09 10.85 1.97
N PRO A 48 17.21 10.22 0.80
CA PRO A 48 18.49 10.13 0.10
C PRO A 48 18.79 11.48 -0.58
N SER A 49 19.25 12.45 0.21
CA SER A 49 19.74 13.74 -0.31
C SER A 49 21.14 13.58 -0.91
N GLY A 50 21.45 14.33 -1.96
CA GLY A 50 22.78 14.29 -2.60
C GLY A 50 22.85 13.48 -3.90
N GLY A 51 21.70 13.23 -4.55
CA GLY A 51 21.70 12.76 -5.93
C GLY A 51 22.45 13.75 -6.83
N ILE A 52 23.42 13.25 -7.59
CA ILE A 52 24.16 14.04 -8.57
C ILE A 52 23.29 14.13 -9.83
N ALA A 53 22.72 15.31 -10.07
CA ALA A 53 22.05 15.62 -11.33
C ALA A 53 23.03 16.39 -12.23
N GLU A 54 23.22 15.91 -13.46
CA GLU A 54 24.07 16.58 -14.45
C GLU A 54 23.37 17.82 -15.00
N SER A 55 23.64 18.98 -14.41
CA SER A 55 23.10 20.24 -14.89
C SER A 55 23.84 20.66 -16.16
N LYS A 56 23.34 20.27 -17.34
CA LYS A 56 23.95 20.66 -18.62
C LYS A 56 23.73 22.14 -18.96
N ASN A 57 22.63 22.77 -18.51
CA ASN A 57 22.24 24.13 -18.91
C ASN A 57 21.54 24.94 -17.78
N GLY A 58 22.25 25.33 -16.72
CA GLY A 58 21.70 26.18 -15.64
C GLY A 58 20.99 25.41 -14.51
N VAL A 59 20.27 26.13 -13.64
CA VAL A 59 19.52 25.52 -12.51
C VAL A 59 18.16 25.05 -12.99
N ASP A 60 18.03 23.77 -13.32
CA ASP A 60 16.75 23.15 -13.68
C ASP A 60 15.97 22.70 -12.43
N SER A 61 14.65 22.81 -12.50
CA SER A 61 13.70 22.30 -11.49
C SER A 61 13.89 20.80 -11.23
N ASN A 62 14.17 20.00 -12.26
CA ASN A 62 14.44 18.58 -12.13
C ASN A 62 15.69 18.32 -11.28
N ASP A 63 16.77 19.05 -11.53
CA ASP A 63 18.02 18.92 -10.79
C ASP A 63 17.84 19.24 -9.31
N LEU A 64 17.03 20.26 -9.00
CA LEU A 64 16.69 20.61 -7.62
C LEU A 64 15.91 19.49 -6.94
N LEU A 65 14.93 18.87 -7.62
CA LEU A 65 14.13 17.78 -7.07
C LEU A 65 14.96 16.51 -6.82
N ILE A 66 15.92 16.22 -7.70
CA ILE A 66 16.86 15.10 -7.53
C ILE A 66 17.80 15.37 -6.35
N ARG A 67 18.42 16.56 -6.29
CA ARG A 67 19.35 16.94 -5.21
C ARG A 67 18.67 16.93 -3.84
N ALA A 68 17.42 17.40 -3.77
CA ALA A 68 16.63 17.46 -2.55
C ALA A 68 16.02 16.09 -2.14
N GLY A 69 16.20 15.02 -2.93
CA GLY A 69 15.72 13.68 -2.58
C GLY A 69 14.22 13.49 -2.77
N PHE A 70 13.61 14.18 -3.74
CA PHE A 70 12.19 14.01 -4.10
C PHE A 70 11.99 12.94 -5.18
N LEU A 71 12.93 12.86 -6.14
CA LEU A 71 12.85 11.99 -7.30
C LEU A 71 14.17 11.24 -7.50
N ARG A 72 14.09 10.04 -8.09
CA ARG A 72 15.25 9.28 -8.60
C ARG A 72 14.92 8.71 -9.96
N GLN A 73 15.82 8.89 -10.94
CA GLN A 73 15.63 8.38 -12.30
C GLN A 73 16.32 7.02 -12.49
N PRO A 74 15.58 5.91 -12.65
CA PRO A 74 16.15 4.62 -13.05
C PRO A 74 16.46 4.52 -14.56
N TYR A 75 15.60 5.09 -15.41
CA TYR A 75 15.70 5.01 -16.87
C TYR A 75 15.25 6.34 -17.51
N SER A 76 15.58 6.55 -18.78
CA SER A 76 15.11 7.73 -19.51
C SER A 76 13.57 7.80 -19.49
N GLY A 77 13.02 8.94 -19.05
CA GLY A 77 11.57 9.16 -18.97
C GLY A 77 10.83 8.44 -17.84
N VAL A 78 11.50 7.64 -17.00
CA VAL A 78 10.89 6.94 -15.87
C VAL A 78 11.48 7.46 -14.57
N PHE A 79 10.63 7.80 -13.60
CA PHE A 79 11.04 8.33 -12.30
C PHE A 79 10.42 7.55 -11.14
N HIS A 80 11.22 7.34 -10.10
CA HIS A 80 10.75 6.91 -8.80
C HIS A 80 10.46 8.13 -7.94
N LEU A 81 9.22 8.23 -7.43
CA LEU A 81 8.85 9.18 -6.40
C LEU A 81 9.32 8.69 -5.04
N LEU A 82 10.21 9.46 -4.42
CA LEU A 82 10.70 9.20 -3.07
C LEU A 82 9.68 9.67 -2.02
N PRO A 83 9.82 9.31 -0.73
CA PRO A 83 8.81 9.61 0.28
C PRO A 83 8.44 11.10 0.40
N LEU A 84 9.38 12.03 0.17
CA LEU A 84 9.09 13.46 0.13
C LEU A 84 8.27 13.86 -1.10
N GLY A 85 8.63 13.34 -2.28
CA GLY A 85 7.87 13.53 -3.52
C GLY A 85 6.45 13.01 -3.40
N LEU A 86 6.29 11.81 -2.83
CA LEU A 86 4.98 11.20 -2.61
C LEU A 86 4.08 12.07 -1.70
N ARG A 87 4.63 12.66 -0.62
CA ARG A 87 3.86 13.58 0.23
C ARG A 87 3.36 14.82 -0.51
N VAL A 88 4.16 15.35 -1.44
CA VAL A 88 3.74 16.50 -2.25
C VAL A 88 2.66 16.07 -3.25
N GLN A 89 2.85 14.94 -3.93
CA GLN A 89 1.85 14.39 -4.84
C GLN A 89 0.51 14.17 -4.14
N GLU A 90 0.49 13.56 -2.95
CA GLU A 90 -0.74 13.36 -2.18
C GLU A 90 -1.42 14.67 -1.81
N LYS A 91 -0.66 15.73 -1.48
CA LYS A 91 -1.23 17.05 -1.17
C LYS A 91 -1.92 17.64 -2.40
N LEU A 92 -1.28 17.55 -3.57
CA LEU A 92 -1.85 18.02 -4.83
C LEU A 92 -3.10 17.23 -5.19
N GLU A 93 -3.05 15.90 -5.07
CA GLU A 93 -4.18 15.02 -5.34
C GLU A 93 -5.38 15.35 -4.43
N ARG A 94 -5.15 15.55 -3.12
CA ARG A 94 -6.19 15.96 -2.17
C ARG A 94 -6.78 17.32 -2.53
N LEU A 95 -5.97 18.26 -3.03
CA LEU A 95 -6.45 19.58 -3.44
C LEU A 95 -7.39 19.44 -4.65
N ILE A 96 -6.97 18.69 -5.67
CA ILE A 96 -7.77 18.43 -6.87
C ILE A 96 -9.08 17.72 -6.48
N ASP A 97 -9.01 16.66 -5.66
CA ASP A 97 -10.19 15.92 -5.21
C ASP A 97 -11.20 16.84 -4.48
N LYS A 98 -10.69 17.75 -3.63
CA LYS A 98 -11.52 18.74 -2.93
C LYS A 98 -12.33 19.61 -3.89
N TYR A 99 -11.71 20.09 -4.98
CA TYR A 99 -12.41 20.96 -5.94
C TYR A 99 -13.30 20.17 -6.91
N MET A 100 -12.89 18.99 -7.34
CA MET A 100 -13.71 18.13 -8.20
C MET A 100 -14.99 17.68 -7.50
N ARG A 101 -14.92 17.34 -6.21
CA ARG A 101 -16.12 17.01 -5.41
C ARG A 101 -17.09 18.17 -5.27
N LYS A 102 -16.61 19.42 -5.23
CA LYS A 102 -17.49 20.60 -5.21
C LYS A 102 -18.30 20.75 -6.49
N LEU A 103 -17.79 20.21 -7.61
CA LEU A 103 -18.46 20.18 -8.91
C LEU A 103 -19.29 18.90 -9.10
N SER A 104 -19.54 18.14 -8.03
CA SER A 104 -20.26 16.86 -8.06
C SER A 104 -19.62 15.79 -8.95
N ALA A 105 -18.30 15.88 -9.20
CA ALA A 105 -17.57 14.86 -9.94
C ALA A 105 -17.21 13.65 -9.06
N SER A 106 -17.21 12.46 -9.66
CA SER A 106 -16.84 11.21 -8.99
C SER A 106 -15.42 10.79 -9.36
N LYS A 107 -14.60 10.49 -8.34
CA LYS A 107 -13.24 9.96 -8.53
C LYS A 107 -13.27 8.47 -8.84
N LEU A 108 -12.55 8.06 -9.88
CA LEU A 108 -12.41 6.66 -10.31
C LEU A 108 -10.93 6.28 -10.44
N SER A 109 -10.62 5.01 -10.24
CA SER A 109 -9.29 4.42 -10.49
C SER A 109 -9.46 3.28 -11.48
N LEU A 110 -8.98 3.48 -12.70
CA LEU A 110 -9.07 2.51 -13.79
C LEU A 110 -7.73 1.81 -14.01
N SER A 111 -7.77 0.66 -14.67
CA SER A 111 -6.59 -0.08 -15.08
C SER A 111 -5.73 0.76 -16.04
N SER A 112 -4.41 0.71 -15.88
CA SER A 112 -3.46 1.29 -16.84
C SER A 112 -3.43 0.49 -18.15
N LEU A 113 -3.70 -0.81 -18.09
CA LEU A 113 -3.82 -1.68 -19.25
C LEU A 113 -5.26 -1.65 -19.77
N SER A 114 -5.43 -1.44 -21.07
CA SER A 114 -6.72 -1.42 -21.76
C SER A 114 -6.66 -2.26 -23.04
N SER A 115 -7.79 -2.86 -23.43
CA SER A 115 -7.84 -3.80 -24.56
C SER A 115 -7.76 -3.08 -25.91
N GLN A 116 -7.07 -3.67 -26.88
CA GLN A 116 -6.91 -3.11 -28.23
C GLN A 116 -8.24 -2.79 -28.91
N ALA A 117 -9.28 -3.63 -28.70
CA ALA A 117 -10.61 -3.42 -29.28
C ALA A 117 -11.23 -2.06 -28.90
N LEU A 118 -10.98 -1.56 -27.67
CA LEU A 118 -11.46 -0.23 -27.25
C LEU A 118 -10.75 0.88 -28.03
N TRP A 119 -9.46 0.71 -28.32
CA TRP A 119 -8.69 1.68 -29.09
C TRP A 119 -9.11 1.72 -30.55
N LYS A 120 -9.34 0.55 -31.18
CA LYS A 120 -9.90 0.46 -32.53
C LYS A 120 -11.27 1.12 -32.62
N LYS A 121 -12.17 0.85 -31.65
CA LYS A 121 -13.50 1.48 -31.59
C LYS A 121 -13.43 3.00 -31.47
N SER A 122 -12.42 3.53 -30.77
CA SER A 122 -12.23 4.97 -30.62
C SER A 122 -11.60 5.66 -31.83
N GLY A 123 -11.09 4.90 -32.82
CA GLY A 123 -10.35 5.42 -33.97
C GLY A 123 -8.97 5.99 -33.65
N ARG A 124 -8.45 5.77 -32.43
CA ARG A 124 -7.12 6.25 -32.00
C ARG A 124 -6.00 5.34 -32.47
N LEU A 125 -6.29 4.04 -32.58
CA LEU A 125 -5.37 3.06 -33.14
C LEU A 125 -5.64 2.98 -34.64
N HIS A 126 -4.68 3.44 -35.44
CA HIS A 126 -4.69 3.24 -36.88
C HIS A 126 -4.19 1.82 -37.14
N ASP A 127 -4.95 1.05 -37.90
CA ASP A 127 -4.49 -0.22 -38.43
C ASP A 127 -3.54 0.12 -39.59
N ASP A 128 -2.30 0.51 -39.26
CA ASP A 128 -1.18 0.54 -40.21
C ASP A 128 -0.72 -0.91 -40.49
N ASP A 129 -1.68 -1.81 -40.76
CA ASP A 129 -1.47 -3.22 -41.10
C ASP A 129 -1.08 -3.37 -42.60
N SER A 130 -0.57 -2.30 -43.23
CA SER A 130 -0.06 -2.32 -44.60
C SER A 130 1.45 -2.56 -44.61
N GLU A 131 1.87 -3.75 -44.19
CA GLU A 131 3.18 -4.36 -44.54
C GLU A 131 2.99 -5.83 -44.90
#